data_AF-A0A7S8MZX7-F1
#
_entry.id   AF-A0A7S8MZX7-F1
#
_cell.length_a   1.000
_cell.length_b   1.000
_cell.length_c   1.000
_cell.angle_alpha   90.00
_cell.angle_beta   90.00
_cell.angle_gamma   90.00
#
_symmetry.space_group_name_H-M   'P 1'
#
loop_
_entity.id
_entity.type
_entity.pdbx_description
1 polymer ?
#
loop_
_entity_poly.entity_id
_entity_poly.type
_entity_poly.pdbx_seq_one_letter_code
_entity_poly.pdbx_strand_id
1 'polypeptide(L)'
;MGKRRAAAAAGLLAGALLLTGCGTFYTEKLRETPPEAAGIDVDVLDPKPTVVWADNGEDWFVITWGSSSCPAAPVSLEETAPGEFTIEIAREGGPICTSDLGPTTFRISAPEGVAPGDTVVVTVGSDTRIELAPAR
;
A
#
# COMPACT_ATOMS: atom_id res chain seq x y z
N MET A 1 59.42 -20.24 -37.68
CA MET A 1 59.32 -20.29 -36.21
C MET A 1 59.01 -18.87 -35.71
N GLY A 2 57.76 -18.56 -35.37
CA GLY A 2 57.36 -17.21 -34.93
C GLY A 2 55.89 -17.21 -34.50
N LYS A 3 55.63 -17.37 -33.20
CA LYS A 3 54.32 -17.59 -32.60
C LYS A 3 53.55 -16.26 -32.49
N ARG A 4 52.37 -16.15 -33.08
CA ARG A 4 51.39 -15.11 -32.73
C ARG A 4 50.32 -15.74 -31.85
N ARG A 5 50.37 -15.44 -30.55
CA ARG A 5 49.33 -15.76 -29.57
C ARG A 5 48.31 -14.62 -29.61
N ALA A 6 47.06 -14.92 -29.97
CA ALA A 6 45.95 -13.96 -29.89
C ALA A 6 45.01 -14.36 -28.75
N ALA A 7 44.51 -13.33 -28.08
CA ALA A 7 43.99 -13.26 -26.72
C ALA A 7 42.79 -14.16 -26.39
N ALA A 8 42.74 -14.55 -25.12
CA ALA A 8 41.57 -15.08 -24.44
C ALA A 8 40.51 -13.98 -24.26
N ALA A 9 39.26 -14.26 -24.66
CA ALA A 9 38.11 -13.43 -24.33
C ALA A 9 37.44 -14.02 -23.09
N ALA A 10 37.65 -13.38 -21.94
CA ALA A 10 36.90 -13.63 -20.72
C ALA A 10 35.55 -12.90 -20.81
N GLY A 11 34.48 -13.63 -21.12
CA GLY A 11 33.12 -13.10 -21.06
C GLY A 11 32.63 -13.05 -19.62
N LEU A 12 32.45 -11.84 -19.09
CA LEU A 12 31.72 -11.56 -17.85
C LEU A 12 30.24 -11.95 -18.04
N LEU A 13 29.81 -13.04 -17.42
CA LEU A 13 28.39 -13.36 -17.24
C LEU A 13 27.86 -12.45 -16.13
N ALA A 14 27.13 -11.41 -16.53
CA ALA A 14 26.36 -10.56 -15.62
C ALA A 14 25.26 -11.41 -14.95
N GLY A 15 25.37 -11.57 -13.63
CA GLY A 15 24.39 -12.29 -12.83
C GLY A 15 23.06 -11.54 -12.78
N ALA A 16 21.98 -12.18 -13.21
CA ALA A 16 20.63 -11.75 -12.88
C ALA A 16 20.34 -12.15 -11.43
N LEU A 17 20.53 -11.23 -10.48
CA LEU A 17 19.99 -11.37 -9.13
C LEU A 17 18.47 -11.17 -9.21
N LEU A 18 17.72 -12.27 -9.26
CA LEU A 18 16.28 -12.25 -8.98
C LEU A 18 16.08 -12.15 -7.47
N LEU A 19 15.99 -10.92 -6.95
CA LEU A 19 15.56 -10.67 -5.57
C LEU A 19 14.05 -10.89 -5.49
N THR A 20 13.60 -12.12 -5.26
CA THR A 20 12.23 -12.41 -4.84
C THR A 20 12.08 -11.97 -3.37
N GLY A 21 11.90 -10.68 -3.14
CA GLY A 21 11.58 -10.15 -1.82
C GLY A 21 10.14 -10.53 -1.46
N CYS A 22 9.94 -11.16 -0.30
CA CYS A 22 8.65 -11.14 0.38
C CYS A 22 8.36 -9.70 0.80
N GLY A 23 7.78 -8.91 -0.09
CA GLY A 23 7.39 -7.53 0.18
C GLY A 23 6.07 -7.48 0.94
N THR A 24 5.97 -6.60 1.93
CA THR A 24 4.68 -6.08 2.41
C THR A 24 4.07 -5.20 1.31
N PHE A 25 2.74 -5.17 1.21
CA PHE A 25 2.05 -4.41 0.16
C PHE A 25 2.16 -2.88 0.34
N TYR A 26 2.40 -2.41 1.56
CA TYR A 26 2.56 -0.99 1.91
C TYR A 26 4.03 -0.60 2.10
N THR A 27 4.32 0.68 1.87
CA THR A 27 5.66 1.28 2.01
C THR A 27 5.90 1.82 3.41
N GLU A 28 4.85 2.24 4.11
CA GLU A 28 4.93 2.78 5.46
C GLU A 28 3.71 2.36 6.29
N LYS A 29 3.93 2.19 7.60
CA LYS A 29 2.88 1.92 8.60
C LYS A 29 3.00 2.91 9.75
N LEU A 30 1.94 3.67 9.98
CA LEU A 30 1.81 4.68 11.02
C LEU A 30 0.74 4.23 12.02
N ARG A 31 1.02 4.41 13.31
CA ARG A 31 0.06 4.06 14.39
C ARG A 31 -1.03 5.09 14.62
N GLU A 32 -0.94 6.21 13.92
CA GLU A 32 -1.85 7.34 14.08
C GLU A 32 -2.36 7.79 12.71
N THR A 33 -3.38 8.63 12.73
CA THR A 33 -3.87 9.32 11.54
C THR A 33 -2.88 10.45 11.21
N PRO A 34 -2.29 10.47 10.00
CA PRO A 34 -1.38 11.54 9.61
C PRO A 34 -2.13 12.88 9.54
N PRO A 35 -1.47 14.04 9.79
CA PRO A 35 -2.12 15.36 9.79
C PRO A 35 -2.93 15.66 8.52
N GLU A 36 -2.48 15.15 7.39
CA GLU A 36 -3.10 15.22 6.06
C GLU A 36 -4.51 14.59 6.06
N ALA A 37 -4.71 13.55 6.89
CA ALA A 37 -5.97 12.85 7.08
C ALA A 37 -6.80 13.37 8.28
N ALA A 38 -6.34 14.41 9.00
CA ALA A 38 -6.98 14.89 10.23
C ALA A 38 -8.38 15.54 10.05
N GLY A 39 -8.87 15.66 8.80
CA GLY A 39 -10.19 16.20 8.49
C GLY A 39 -11.20 15.17 8.01
N ILE A 40 -10.92 13.87 8.12
CA ILE A 40 -11.87 12.82 7.78
C ILE A 40 -12.87 12.67 8.93
N ASP A 41 -14.16 12.73 8.61
CA ASP A 41 -15.22 12.42 9.58
C ASP A 41 -15.32 10.91 9.77
N VAL A 42 -15.22 10.47 11.02
CA VAL A 42 -15.23 9.05 11.39
C VAL A 42 -16.29 8.83 12.44
N ASP A 43 -17.20 7.88 12.19
CA ASP A 43 -18.07 7.37 13.24
C ASP A 43 -17.23 6.57 14.24
N VAL A 44 -16.94 7.17 15.39
CA VAL A 44 -16.13 6.55 16.45
C VAL A 44 -16.78 5.32 17.08
N LEU A 45 -18.09 5.12 16.90
CA LEU A 45 -18.82 3.96 17.42
C LEU A 45 -18.81 2.77 16.43
N ASP A 46 -18.66 3.04 15.14
CA ASP A 46 -18.52 2.03 14.08
C ASP A 46 -17.52 2.50 13.02
N PRO A 47 -16.22 2.59 13.39
CA PRO A 47 -15.25 3.20 12.49
C PRO A 47 -14.98 2.27 11.30
N LYS A 48 -15.24 2.80 10.11
CA LYS A 48 -14.96 2.10 8.84
C LYS A 48 -13.56 2.43 8.33
N PRO A 49 -12.93 1.51 7.58
CA PRO A 49 -11.75 1.86 6.81
C PRO A 49 -12.00 3.07 5.91
N THR A 50 -10.97 3.84 5.63
CA THR A 50 -11.04 4.97 4.70
C THR A 50 -9.76 5.05 3.87
N VAL A 51 -9.84 5.73 2.73
CA VAL A 51 -8.71 5.97 1.83
C VAL A 51 -8.70 7.45 1.49
N VAL A 52 -7.53 8.06 1.60
CA VAL A 52 -7.29 9.44 1.18
C VAL A 52 -5.96 9.55 0.45
N TRP A 53 -5.82 10.58 -0.39
CA TRP A 53 -4.52 10.92 -0.96
C TRP A 53 -3.55 11.39 0.12
N ALA A 54 -2.29 11.01 -0.02
CA ALA A 54 -1.19 11.70 0.64
C ALA A 54 -0.87 13.01 -0.10
N ASP A 55 -0.25 13.97 0.59
CA ASP A 55 0.09 15.29 0.05
C ASP A 55 1.02 15.26 -1.16
N ASN A 56 1.76 14.17 -1.38
CA ASN A 56 2.59 14.02 -2.59
C ASN A 56 1.77 13.77 -3.86
N GLY A 57 0.48 13.40 -3.74
CA GLY A 57 -0.38 13.07 -4.87
C GLY A 57 0.01 11.78 -5.60
N GLU A 58 0.94 11.00 -5.07
CA GLU A 58 1.45 9.76 -5.65
C GLU A 58 1.09 8.53 -4.80
N ASP A 59 0.75 8.74 -3.53
CA ASP A 59 0.41 7.68 -2.59
C ASP A 59 -1.00 7.85 -2.03
N TRP A 60 -1.57 6.73 -1.61
CA TRP A 60 -2.78 6.66 -0.81
C TRP A 60 -2.44 6.30 0.64
N PHE A 61 -3.12 6.95 1.56
CA PHE A 61 -3.22 6.51 2.95
C PHE A 61 -4.47 5.67 3.12
N VAL A 62 -4.27 4.39 3.45
CA VAL A 62 -5.34 3.46 3.84
C VAL A 62 -5.39 3.44 5.36
N ILE A 63 -6.46 3.96 5.93
CA ILE A 63 -6.65 4.02 7.39
C ILE A 63 -7.63 2.91 7.75
N THR A 64 -7.19 2.02 8.64
CA THR A 64 -7.97 0.88 9.12
C THR A 64 -8.09 0.93 10.63
N TRP A 65 -9.01 0.14 11.17
CA TRP A 65 -9.31 0.12 12.60
C TRP A 65 -9.17 -1.29 13.15
N GLY A 66 -8.45 -1.41 14.26
CA GLY A 66 -8.22 -2.70 14.89
C GLY A 66 -7.36 -2.59 16.14
N SER A 67 -6.84 -3.74 16.56
CA SER A 67 -5.89 -3.83 17.68
C SER A 67 -4.55 -3.19 17.30
N SER A 68 -3.98 -2.36 18.18
CA SER A 68 -2.69 -1.73 17.90
C SER A 68 -1.52 -2.71 17.73
N SER A 69 -1.66 -3.95 18.25
CA SER A 69 -0.73 -5.05 18.03
C SER A 69 -1.14 -6.00 16.90
N CYS A 70 -2.38 -5.92 16.41
CA CYS A 70 -2.89 -6.74 15.31
C CYS A 70 -3.80 -5.93 14.36
N PRO A 71 -3.25 -4.97 13.60
CA PRO A 71 -4.05 -4.13 12.71
C PRO A 71 -4.54 -4.92 11.49
N ALA A 72 -5.58 -4.42 10.83
CA ALA A 72 -6.01 -4.92 9.54
C ALA A 72 -5.19 -4.24 8.43
N ALA A 73 -4.14 -4.88 7.96
CA ALA A 73 -3.23 -4.31 6.95
C ALA A 73 -3.71 -4.60 5.52
N PRO A 74 -3.50 -3.68 4.57
CA PRO A 74 -3.72 -3.96 3.17
C PRO A 74 -2.73 -5.03 2.69
N VAL A 75 -3.23 -6.00 1.94
CA VAL A 75 -2.42 -7.11 1.40
C VAL A 75 -2.43 -7.19 -0.12
N SER A 76 -3.39 -6.53 -0.77
CA SER A 76 -3.48 -6.42 -2.21
C SER A 76 -4.26 -5.16 -2.62
N LEU A 77 -4.10 -4.78 -3.89
CA LEU A 77 -4.86 -3.75 -4.59
C LEU A 77 -5.12 -4.25 -6.01
N GLU A 78 -6.37 -4.28 -6.41
CA GLU A 78 -6.78 -4.72 -7.74
C GLU A 78 -7.70 -3.69 -8.39
N GLU A 79 -7.47 -3.39 -9.66
CA GLU A 79 -8.42 -2.63 -10.47
C GLU A 79 -9.52 -3.58 -10.97
N THR A 80 -10.73 -3.38 -10.49
CA THR A 80 -11.90 -4.22 -10.81
C THR A 80 -12.69 -3.71 -12.02
N ALA A 81 -12.60 -2.40 -12.27
CA ALA A 81 -13.11 -1.71 -13.45
C ALA A 81 -12.35 -0.38 -13.60
N PRO A 82 -12.42 0.32 -14.75
CA PRO A 82 -11.74 1.61 -14.92
C PRO A 82 -12.10 2.60 -13.81
N GLY A 83 -11.10 2.98 -12.99
CA GLY A 83 -11.28 3.89 -11.85
C GLY A 83 -11.94 3.26 -10.61
N GLU A 84 -12.17 1.94 -10.60
CA GLU A 84 -12.70 1.20 -9.45
C GLU A 84 -11.70 0.17 -8.94
N PHE A 85 -11.29 0.33 -7.69
CA PHE A 85 -10.27 -0.50 -7.06
C PHE A 85 -10.80 -1.25 -5.85
N THR A 86 -10.21 -2.42 -5.57
CA THR A 86 -10.45 -3.19 -4.36
C THR A 86 -9.14 -3.36 -3.58
N ILE A 87 -9.16 -3.02 -2.30
CA ILE A 87 -8.09 -3.26 -1.34
C ILE A 87 -8.51 -4.38 -0.41
N GLU A 88 -7.87 -5.53 -0.51
CA GLU A 88 -8.05 -6.59 0.48
C GLU A 88 -7.25 -6.25 1.74
N ILE A 89 -7.87 -6.48 2.90
CA ILE A 89 -7.22 -6.31 4.20
C ILE A 89 -7.17 -7.64 4.93
N ALA A 90 -6.06 -7.88 5.62
CA ALA A 90 -5.89 -9.04 6.48
C ALA A 90 -5.29 -8.62 7.82
N ARG A 91 -5.59 -9.38 8.87
CA ARG A 91 -4.98 -9.16 10.18
C ARG A 91 -3.48 -9.42 10.09
N GLU A 92 -2.68 -8.41 10.36
CA GLU A 92 -1.24 -8.53 10.52
C GLU A 92 -0.91 -8.83 11.99
N GLY A 93 0.17 -9.55 12.26
CA GLY A 93 0.60 -9.89 13.61
C GLY A 93 0.34 -11.34 14.01
N GLY A 94 0.40 -11.60 15.31
CA GLY A 94 0.31 -12.94 15.89
C GLY A 94 -1.05 -13.25 16.54
N PRO A 95 -1.16 -14.40 17.23
CA PRO A 95 -2.38 -14.76 17.96
C PRO A 95 -2.63 -13.90 19.21
N ILE A 96 -1.66 -13.10 19.63
CA ILE A 96 -1.76 -12.24 20.82
C ILE A 96 -2.02 -10.81 20.37
N CYS A 97 -3.25 -10.35 20.61
CA CYS A 97 -3.70 -9.01 20.28
C CYS A 97 -4.07 -8.22 21.54
N THR A 98 -3.70 -6.95 21.60
CA THR A 98 -4.17 -6.01 22.63
C THR A 98 -5.65 -5.69 22.41
N SER A 99 -6.35 -5.26 23.47
CA SER A 99 -7.79 -4.99 23.42
C SER A 99 -8.16 -3.53 23.08
N ASP A 100 -7.17 -2.70 22.75
CA ASP A 100 -7.40 -1.34 22.31
C ASP A 100 -7.89 -1.30 20.86
N LEU A 101 -8.88 -0.45 20.58
CA LEU A 101 -9.30 -0.14 19.22
C LEU A 101 -8.70 1.22 18.85
N GLY A 102 -7.94 1.25 17.76
CA GLY A 102 -7.35 2.49 17.25
C GLY A 102 -7.13 2.45 15.75
N PRO A 103 -6.87 3.62 15.15
CA PRO A 103 -6.53 3.69 13.74
C PRO A 103 -5.12 3.13 13.50
N THR A 104 -4.90 2.57 12.32
CA THR A 104 -3.58 2.31 11.78
C THR A 104 -3.59 2.73 10.32
N THR A 105 -2.66 3.60 9.96
CA THR A 105 -2.54 4.15 8.60
C THR A 105 -1.43 3.42 7.87
N PHE A 106 -1.72 2.99 6.65
CA PHE A 106 -0.76 2.36 5.74
C PHE A 106 -0.60 3.24 4.51
N ARG A 107 0.65 3.56 4.14
CA ARG A 107 0.94 4.23 2.87
C ARG A 107 1.14 3.19 1.79
N ILE A 108 0.37 3.28 0.72
CA ILE A 108 0.51 2.47 -0.49
C ILE A 108 0.67 3.40 -1.69
N SER A 109 1.38 2.97 -2.72
CA SER A 109 1.44 3.76 -3.95
C SER A 109 0.10 3.73 -4.66
N ALA A 110 -0.31 4.86 -5.23
CA ALA A 110 -1.47 4.92 -6.09
C ALA A 110 -1.23 4.04 -7.34
N PRO A 111 -2.28 3.44 -7.93
CA PRO A 111 -2.17 2.72 -9.19
C PRO A 111 -1.61 3.59 -10.31
N GLU A 112 -0.89 2.97 -11.24
CA GLU A 112 -0.32 3.68 -12.39
C GLU A 112 -1.43 4.37 -13.19
N GLY A 113 -1.21 5.65 -13.53
CA GLY A 113 -2.16 6.44 -14.32
C GLY A 113 -3.33 7.02 -13.53
N VAL A 114 -3.43 6.77 -12.21
CA VAL A 114 -4.41 7.41 -11.34
C VAL A 114 -3.82 8.67 -10.73
N ALA A 115 -4.53 9.78 -10.86
CA ALA A 115 -4.14 11.09 -10.35
C ALA A 115 -5.20 11.65 -9.38
N PRO A 116 -4.83 12.59 -8.50
CA PRO A 116 -5.77 13.21 -7.55
C PRO A 116 -7.01 13.86 -8.14
N GLY A 117 -7.02 14.21 -9.43
CA GLY A 117 -8.18 14.80 -10.11
C GLY A 117 -9.19 13.79 -10.64
N ASP A 118 -8.87 12.50 -10.59
CA ASP A 118 -9.69 11.45 -11.19
C ASP A 118 -10.87 11.08 -10.29
N THR A 119 -11.96 10.63 -10.91
CA THR A 119 -13.07 10.00 -10.17
C THR A 119 -12.67 8.57 -9.87
N VAL A 120 -12.32 8.31 -8.61
CA VAL A 120 -11.85 7.01 -8.14
C VAL A 120 -12.79 6.47 -7.08
N VAL A 121 -13.13 5.20 -7.20
CA VAL A 121 -13.89 4.47 -6.17
C VAL A 121 -13.05 3.33 -5.64
N VAL A 122 -12.94 3.24 -4.32
CA VAL A 122 -12.16 2.21 -3.64
C VAL A 122 -13.07 1.40 -2.73
N THR A 123 -13.06 0.09 -2.89
CA THR A 123 -13.70 -0.86 -1.97
C THR A 123 -12.63 -1.43 -1.06
N VAL A 124 -12.77 -1.27 0.25
CA VAL A 124 -11.83 -1.78 1.25
C VAL A 124 -12.46 -2.92 2.03
N GLY A 125 -11.76 -4.04 2.13
CA GLY A 125 -12.29 -5.25 2.77
C GLY A 125 -13.51 -5.80 2.02
N SER A 126 -14.51 -6.26 2.76
CA SER A 126 -15.68 -6.94 2.18
C SER A 126 -16.72 -6.02 1.55
N ASP A 127 -16.84 -4.78 2.03
CA ASP A 127 -18.06 -3.99 1.83
C ASP A 127 -17.88 -2.47 1.97
N THR A 128 -16.72 -1.96 2.37
CA THR A 128 -16.55 -0.51 2.58
C THR A 128 -16.21 0.19 1.27
N ARG A 129 -17.21 0.76 0.59
CA ARG A 129 -17.04 1.52 -0.66
C ARG A 129 -16.86 3.01 -0.37
N ILE A 130 -15.79 3.60 -0.91
CA ILE A 130 -15.36 4.98 -0.70
C ILE A 130 -15.17 5.66 -2.06
N GLU A 131 -15.82 6.79 -2.27
CA GLU A 131 -15.43 7.70 -3.34
C GLU A 131 -14.22 8.51 -2.86
N LEU A 132 -13.07 8.34 -3.51
CA LEU A 132 -11.82 8.97 -3.11
C LEU A 132 -11.89 10.45 -3.48
N ALA A 133 -11.99 11.30 -2.46
CA ALA A 133 -11.95 12.74 -2.66
C ALA A 133 -10.61 13.17 -3.28
N PRO A 134 -10.56 14.24 -4.10
CA PRO A 134 -9.31 14.76 -4.62
C PRO A 134 -8.31 15.12 -3.53
N ALA A 135 -7.01 15.08 -3.85
CA ALA A 135 -5.98 15.62 -2.97
C ALA A 135 -6.22 17.12 -2.72
N ARG A 136 -5.84 17.59 -1.53
CA ARG A 136 -6.02 19.00 -1.11
C ARG A 136 -4.96 19.92 -1.68
#